data_AF-A0A1V5IYC4-F1
#
_entry.id   AF-A0A1V5IYC4-F1
#
_cell.length_a   1.000
_cell.length_b   1.000
_cell.length_c   1.000
_cell.angle_alpha   90.00
_cell.angle_beta   90.00
_cell.angle_gamma   90.00
#
_symmetry.space_group_name_H-M   'P 1'
#
loop_
_entity.id
_entity.type
_entity.pdbx_description
1 polymer ?
#
loop_
_entity_poly.entity_id
_entity_poly.type
_entity_poly.pdbx_seq_one_letter_code
_entity_poly.pdbx_strand_id
1 'polypeptide(L)'
;MRSSKQEGNRLAKASVISREELVPQDCLDAVGKLQKDIETKFIEIGELFSHIKAAKLFKFRSYESFKDWVETEQHISHKTANKLIRMHRLYVEELDIDEETLKAIGFDRLLMIAPMMEKADWEIRDQLMEMAAEQPLPQFYESLKKMKGEAKAEQLPLDLKKVLVEQWKEQMCNLFDCSWSEAQYKLALWFSSGDRADAEVMKLLKQEVKKAQAKFEREASDANR
;
A
#
# COMPACT_ATOMS: atom_id res chain seq x y z
N MET A 1 58.13 -13.59 -24.82
CA MET A 1 57.18 -14.71 -24.90
C MET A 1 56.83 -15.11 -23.47
N ARG A 2 55.82 -14.45 -22.90
CA ARG A 2 54.44 -14.93 -22.68
C ARG A 2 54.35 -16.10 -21.68
N SER A 3 54.05 -15.77 -20.43
CA SER A 3 53.13 -16.57 -19.61
C SER A 3 52.37 -15.63 -18.66
N SER A 4 51.14 -15.32 -19.05
CA SER A 4 50.13 -14.64 -18.23
C SER A 4 48.78 -15.15 -18.69
N LYS A 5 47.83 -15.23 -17.74
CA LYS A 5 46.44 -15.67 -17.86
C LYS A 5 46.32 -17.20 -17.75
N GLN A 6 45.49 -17.76 -16.88
CA GLN A 6 44.16 -17.30 -16.52
C GLN A 6 43.73 -17.96 -15.21
N GLU A 7 43.39 -17.13 -14.22
CA GLU A 7 42.54 -17.49 -13.09
C GLU A 7 41.19 -17.99 -13.63
N GLY A 8 40.98 -19.29 -13.53
CA GLY A 8 39.76 -19.96 -13.94
C GLY A 8 38.88 -20.27 -12.74
N ASN A 9 37.94 -19.38 -12.49
CA ASN A 9 36.55 -19.75 -12.22
C ASN A 9 36.26 -20.57 -10.94
N ARG A 10 36.39 -19.92 -9.77
CA ARG A 10 35.55 -20.25 -8.60
C ARG A 10 34.15 -19.66 -8.81
N LEU A 11 33.33 -20.30 -9.64
CA LEU A 11 31.89 -20.09 -9.63
C LEU A 11 31.25 -21.20 -8.80
N ALA A 12 30.44 -20.75 -7.86
CA ALA A 12 29.65 -21.53 -6.95
C ALA A 12 28.97 -22.71 -7.67
N LYS A 13 29.20 -23.91 -7.14
CA LYS A 13 28.35 -25.06 -7.40
C LYS A 13 26.96 -24.73 -6.85
N ALA A 14 26.10 -24.11 -7.67
CA ALA A 14 24.68 -24.35 -7.55
C ALA A 14 24.51 -25.83 -7.91
N SER A 15 24.33 -26.69 -6.90
CA SER A 15 24.02 -28.09 -7.11
C SER A 15 22.69 -28.14 -7.83
N VAL A 16 22.74 -28.34 -9.15
CA VAL A 16 21.60 -28.79 -9.93
C VAL A 16 21.23 -30.15 -9.34
N ILE A 17 20.19 -30.16 -8.50
CA ILE A 17 19.63 -31.39 -7.96
C ILE A 17 19.07 -32.14 -9.17
N SER A 18 19.70 -33.26 -9.53
CA SER A 18 19.20 -34.20 -10.53
C SER A 18 17.77 -34.59 -10.14
N ARG A 19 16.81 -34.40 -11.05
CA ARG A 19 15.35 -34.57 -10.81
C ARG A 19 14.91 -35.98 -10.41
N GLU A 20 15.81 -36.94 -10.29
CA GLU A 20 15.48 -38.37 -10.29
C GLU A 20 15.33 -39.02 -8.90
N GLU A 21 15.56 -38.30 -7.79
CA GLU A 21 15.22 -38.81 -6.44
C GLU A 21 14.77 -37.69 -5.48
N LEU A 22 13.91 -36.78 -5.94
CA LEU A 22 13.26 -35.85 -5.00
C LEU A 22 12.11 -36.56 -4.30
N VAL A 23 12.26 -36.78 -2.99
CA VAL A 23 11.17 -37.28 -2.15
C VAL A 23 10.02 -36.26 -2.23
N PRO A 24 8.77 -36.67 -2.48
CA PRO A 24 7.65 -35.74 -2.67
C PRO A 24 7.50 -34.70 -1.53
N GLN A 25 7.82 -35.10 -0.30
CA GLN A 25 7.78 -34.20 0.86
C GLN A 25 8.84 -33.10 0.78
N ASP A 26 10.07 -33.42 0.37
CA ASP A 26 11.16 -32.44 0.23
C ASP A 26 10.84 -31.37 -0.82
N CYS A 27 10.11 -31.75 -1.89
CA CYS A 27 9.60 -30.81 -2.87
C CYS A 27 8.58 -29.83 -2.27
N LEU A 28 7.63 -30.33 -1.46
CA LEU A 28 6.60 -29.50 -0.83
C LEU A 28 7.21 -28.55 0.20
N ASP A 29 8.14 -29.05 1.01
CA ASP A 29 8.85 -28.27 2.02
C ASP A 29 9.73 -27.19 1.37
N ALA A 30 10.38 -27.52 0.24
CA ALA A 30 11.15 -26.55 -0.55
C ALA A 30 10.27 -25.43 -1.12
N VAL A 31 9.06 -25.75 -1.60
CA VAL A 31 8.09 -24.75 -2.07
C VAL A 31 7.67 -23.83 -0.93
N GLY A 32 7.35 -24.38 0.25
CA GLY A 32 7.00 -23.58 1.42
C GLY A 32 8.12 -22.64 1.86
N LYS A 33 9.38 -23.09 1.81
CA LYS A 33 10.54 -22.25 2.11
C LYS A 33 10.70 -21.10 1.10
N LEU A 34 10.63 -21.40 -0.19
CA LEU A 34 10.75 -20.37 -1.25
C LEU A 34 9.60 -19.36 -1.19
N GLN A 35 8.39 -19.82 -0.86
CA GLN A 35 7.26 -18.93 -0.64
C GLN A 35 7.54 -17.96 0.51
N LYS A 36 8.04 -18.46 1.65
CA LYS A 36 8.39 -17.63 2.80
C LYS A 36 9.46 -16.59 2.43
N ASP A 37 10.46 -16.96 1.63
CA ASP A 37 11.49 -16.03 1.17
C ASP A 37 10.87 -14.88 0.34
N ILE A 38 9.92 -15.18 -0.55
CA ILE A 38 9.18 -14.15 -1.32
C ILE A 38 8.35 -13.26 -0.39
N GLU A 39 7.65 -13.87 0.57
CA GLU A 39 6.81 -13.17 1.54
C GLU A 39 7.62 -12.27 2.50
N THR A 40 8.88 -12.58 2.76
CA THR A 40 9.72 -11.68 3.58
C THR A 40 10.14 -10.42 2.83
N LYS A 41 10.08 -10.40 1.49
CA LYS A 41 10.65 -9.33 0.65
C LYS A 41 9.64 -8.39 0.01
N PHE A 42 8.34 -8.71 0.00
CA PHE A 42 7.36 -7.89 -0.72
C PHE A 42 7.21 -6.48 -0.13
N ILE A 43 7.35 -6.30 1.19
CA ILE A 43 7.29 -4.98 1.84
C ILE A 43 8.50 -4.13 1.43
N GLU A 44 9.72 -4.68 1.55
CA GLU A 44 10.97 -4.01 1.13
C GLU A 44 10.94 -3.60 -0.35
N ILE A 45 10.47 -4.51 -1.23
CA ILE A 45 10.32 -4.19 -2.66
C ILE A 45 9.27 -3.09 -2.86
N GLY A 46 8.17 -3.13 -2.11
CA GLY A 46 7.13 -2.10 -2.15
C GLY A 46 7.65 -0.72 -1.75
N GLU A 47 8.46 -0.64 -0.69
CA GLU A 47 9.15 0.57 -0.24
C GLU A 47 10.06 1.12 -1.34
N LEU A 48 10.98 0.29 -1.85
CA LEU A 48 11.93 0.69 -2.88
C LEU A 48 11.23 1.17 -4.15
N PHE A 49 10.19 0.46 -4.59
CA PHE A 49 9.39 0.89 -5.74
C PHE A 49 8.61 2.18 -5.46
N SER A 50 8.10 2.38 -4.24
CA SER A 50 7.43 3.63 -3.84
C SER A 50 8.41 4.79 -3.95
N HIS A 51 9.63 4.63 -3.42
CA HIS A 51 10.68 5.63 -3.46
C HIS A 51 11.16 5.94 -4.88
N ILE A 52 11.51 4.90 -5.66
CA ILE A 52 11.96 5.04 -7.05
C ILE A 52 10.91 5.76 -7.90
N LYS A 53 9.63 5.40 -7.73
CA LYS A 53 8.52 6.02 -8.47
C LYS A 53 8.31 7.48 -8.05
N ALA A 54 8.35 7.79 -6.75
CA ALA A 54 8.15 9.14 -6.23
C ALA A 54 9.29 10.09 -6.62
N ALA A 55 10.55 9.65 -6.47
CA ALA A 55 11.73 10.41 -6.83
C ALA A 55 12.07 10.37 -8.33
N LYS A 56 11.28 9.64 -9.13
CA LYS A 56 11.47 9.45 -10.58
C LYS A 56 12.85 8.92 -10.94
N LEU A 57 13.43 8.05 -10.11
CA LEU A 57 14.82 7.59 -10.26
C LEU A 57 15.05 6.80 -11.55
N PHE A 58 13.99 6.21 -12.11
CA PHE A 58 14.03 5.56 -13.42
C PHE A 58 14.52 6.48 -14.55
N LYS A 59 14.38 7.81 -14.41
CA LYS A 59 14.89 8.79 -15.38
C LYS A 59 16.42 8.83 -15.45
N PHE A 60 17.12 8.51 -14.37
CA PHE A 60 18.59 8.40 -14.38
C PHE A 60 19.09 7.25 -15.25
N ARG A 61 18.21 6.29 -15.56
CA ARG A 61 18.47 5.17 -16.46
C ARG A 61 17.88 5.40 -17.86
N SER A 62 17.53 6.64 -18.19
CA SER A 62 16.97 7.04 -19.49
C SER A 62 15.61 6.44 -19.83
N TYR A 63 14.84 5.99 -18.83
CA TYR A 63 13.45 5.55 -19.03
C TYR A 63 12.48 6.73 -18.92
N GLU A 64 11.49 6.78 -19.81
CA GLU A 64 10.47 7.84 -19.84
C GLU A 64 9.47 7.70 -18.68
N SER A 65 9.09 6.46 -18.36
CA SER A 65 8.13 6.15 -17.32
C SER A 65 8.59 5.03 -16.38
N PHE A 66 8.02 4.99 -15.17
CA PHE A 66 8.24 3.91 -14.22
C PHE A 66 7.80 2.54 -14.78
N LYS A 67 6.77 2.53 -15.63
CA LYS A 67 6.27 1.32 -16.29
C LYS A 67 7.36 0.72 -17.19
N ASP A 68 7.94 1.54 -18.06
CA ASP A 68 8.94 1.06 -19.02
C ASP A 68 10.15 0.50 -18.28
N TRP A 69 10.63 1.22 -17.26
CA TRP A 69 11.73 0.75 -16.44
C TRP A 69 11.44 -0.59 -15.73
N VAL A 70 10.30 -0.71 -15.04
CA VAL A 70 10.02 -1.91 -14.23
C VAL A 70 9.75 -3.14 -15.09
N GLU A 71 9.11 -2.97 -16.25
CA GLU A 71 8.82 -4.07 -17.16
C GLU A 71 10.07 -4.51 -17.95
N THR A 72 10.96 -3.58 -18.31
CA THR A 72 12.19 -3.88 -19.05
C THR A 72 13.33 -4.37 -18.17
N GLU A 73 13.67 -3.68 -17.08
CA GLU A 73 14.84 -3.99 -16.24
C GLU A 73 14.55 -5.03 -15.17
N GLN A 74 13.36 -4.97 -14.57
CA GLN A 74 13.02 -5.80 -13.41
C GLN A 74 12.15 -7.01 -13.81
N HIS A 75 11.68 -7.06 -15.06
CA HIS A 75 10.81 -8.12 -15.57
C HIS A 75 9.54 -8.34 -14.73
N ILE A 76 9.08 -7.28 -14.06
CA ILE A 76 7.88 -7.29 -13.22
C ILE A 76 6.82 -6.46 -13.92
N SER A 77 5.61 -7.02 -14.05
CA SER A 77 4.50 -6.27 -14.63
C SER A 77 4.23 -5.00 -13.84
N HIS A 78 3.90 -3.91 -14.53
CA HIS A 78 3.58 -2.64 -13.87
C HIS A 78 2.42 -2.77 -12.86
N LYS A 79 1.47 -3.68 -13.14
CA LYS A 79 0.37 -4.00 -12.23
C LYS A 79 0.87 -4.61 -10.93
N THR A 80 1.77 -5.59 -10.99
CA THR A 80 2.37 -6.21 -9.80
C THR A 80 3.19 -5.20 -9.01
N ALA A 81 4.02 -4.40 -9.69
CA ALA A 81 4.80 -3.34 -9.04
C ALA A 81 3.90 -2.35 -8.27
N ASN A 82 2.79 -1.91 -8.88
CA ASN A 82 1.85 -1.01 -8.19
C ASN A 82 1.14 -1.68 -7.01
N LYS A 83 0.87 -3.00 -7.05
CA LYS A 83 0.32 -3.72 -5.89
C LYS A 83 1.31 -3.72 -4.72
N LEU A 84 2.59 -3.95 -4.99
CA LEU A 84 3.65 -3.91 -3.97
C LEU A 84 3.79 -2.51 -3.34
N ILE A 85 3.84 -1.46 -4.18
CA ILE A 85 3.83 -0.07 -3.72
C ILE A 85 2.61 0.20 -2.83
N ARG A 86 1.43 -0.27 -3.24
CA ARG A 86 0.19 -0.07 -2.49
C ARG A 86 0.24 -0.74 -1.11
N MET A 87 0.80 -1.95 -1.00
CA MET A 87 0.91 -2.62 0.30
C MET A 87 1.79 -1.82 1.26
N HIS A 88 2.96 -1.38 0.80
CA HIS A 88 3.84 -0.54 1.61
C HIS A 88 3.15 0.75 2.06
N ARG A 89 2.55 1.50 1.13
CA ARG A 89 1.89 2.78 1.45
C ARG A 89 0.74 2.61 2.43
N LEU A 90 -0.16 1.67 2.17
CA LEU A 90 -1.35 1.49 3.00
C LEU A 90 -0.99 0.96 4.39
N TYR A 91 -0.24 -0.12 4.47
CA TYR A 91 -0.04 -0.79 5.75
C TYR A 91 1.08 -0.16 6.58
N VAL A 92 2.17 0.28 5.95
CA VAL A 92 3.32 0.87 6.65
C VAL A 92 3.17 2.38 6.79
N GLU A 93 2.98 3.13 5.69
CA GLU A 93 2.96 4.60 5.77
C GLU A 93 1.63 5.17 6.33
N GLU A 94 0.50 4.58 5.96
CA GLU A 94 -0.82 5.10 6.34
C GLU A 94 -1.28 4.57 7.70
N LEU A 95 -1.23 3.24 7.88
CA LEU A 95 -1.72 2.54 9.07
C LEU A 95 -0.66 2.29 10.15
N ASP A 96 0.62 2.52 9.87
CA ASP A 96 1.73 2.37 10.83
C ASP A 96 1.82 0.96 11.45
N ILE A 97 1.56 -0.07 10.63
CA ILE A 97 1.67 -1.47 11.04
C ILE A 97 3.11 -1.94 10.81
N ASP A 98 3.64 -2.67 11.78
CA ASP A 98 5.00 -3.19 11.72
C ASP A 98 5.18 -4.26 10.63
N GLU A 99 6.39 -4.32 10.06
CA GLU A 99 6.67 -5.23 8.96
C GLU A 99 6.60 -6.71 9.34
N GLU A 100 6.87 -7.07 10.60
CA GLU A 100 6.88 -8.47 11.05
C GLU A 100 5.46 -9.04 11.01
N THR A 101 4.48 -8.27 11.50
CA THR A 101 3.06 -8.58 11.40
C THR A 101 2.62 -8.74 9.95
N LEU A 102 3.03 -7.84 9.06
CA LEU A 102 2.67 -7.92 7.65
C LEU A 102 3.28 -9.13 6.94
N LYS A 103 4.53 -9.47 7.27
CA LYS A 103 5.22 -10.67 6.75
C LYS A 103 4.54 -11.95 7.24
N ALA A 104 4.04 -11.98 8.48
CA ALA A 104 3.33 -13.13 9.03
C ALA A 104 1.97 -13.37 8.35
N ILE A 105 1.25 -12.31 7.96
CA ILE A 105 -0.04 -12.42 7.25
C ILE A 105 0.16 -12.81 5.78
N GLY A 106 1.20 -12.26 5.14
CA GLY A 106 1.55 -12.56 3.76
C GLY A 106 0.85 -11.68 2.72
N PHE A 107 1.50 -11.55 1.56
CA PHE A 107 1.13 -10.59 0.52
C PHE A 107 -0.29 -10.77 -0.01
N ASP A 108 -0.70 -12.00 -0.33
CA ASP A 108 -1.99 -12.26 -0.97
C ASP A 108 -3.17 -11.90 -0.08
N ARG A 109 -3.08 -12.22 1.22
CA ARG A 109 -4.14 -11.91 2.19
C ARG A 109 -4.27 -10.40 2.40
N LEU A 110 -3.14 -9.72 2.58
CA LEU A 110 -3.10 -8.24 2.67
C LEU A 110 -3.67 -7.58 1.41
N LEU A 111 -3.38 -8.12 0.24
CA LEU A 111 -3.90 -7.61 -1.02
C LEU A 111 -5.44 -7.77 -1.11
N MET A 112 -6.00 -8.85 -0.55
CA MET A 112 -7.44 -9.11 -0.54
C MET A 112 -8.21 -8.12 0.36
N ILE A 113 -7.66 -7.79 1.53
CA ILE A 113 -8.29 -6.86 2.48
C ILE A 113 -8.01 -5.39 2.19
N ALA A 114 -6.95 -5.06 1.44
CA ALA A 114 -6.56 -3.67 1.17
C ALA A 114 -7.72 -2.74 0.70
N PRO A 115 -8.62 -3.14 -0.22
CA PRO A 115 -9.74 -2.29 -0.63
C PRO A 115 -10.75 -1.99 0.48
N MET A 116 -10.84 -2.85 1.50
CA MET A 116 -11.70 -2.64 2.67
C MET A 116 -10.98 -1.82 3.73
N MET A 117 -9.69 -2.09 3.96
CA MET A 117 -8.84 -1.34 4.90
C MET A 117 -8.85 0.17 4.60
N GLU A 118 -8.77 0.55 3.31
CA GLU A 118 -8.81 1.95 2.87
C GLU A 118 -10.10 2.70 3.26
N LYS A 119 -11.21 1.99 3.46
CA LYS A 119 -12.55 2.58 3.66
C LYS A 119 -13.11 2.37 5.05
N ALA A 120 -12.63 1.35 5.73
CA ALA A 120 -13.17 0.89 7.00
C ALA A 120 -12.70 1.75 8.17
N ASP A 121 -13.52 1.81 9.22
CA ASP A 121 -13.17 2.39 10.51
C ASP A 121 -12.20 1.48 11.26
N TRP A 122 -11.58 2.02 12.31
CA TRP A 122 -10.50 1.33 13.05
C TRP A 122 -10.89 -0.06 13.57
N GLU A 123 -12.09 -0.21 14.16
CA GLU A 123 -12.57 -1.50 14.67
C GLU A 123 -12.66 -2.57 13.58
N ILE A 124 -13.14 -2.18 12.39
CA ILE A 124 -13.26 -3.08 11.25
C ILE A 124 -11.87 -3.41 10.68
N ARG A 125 -10.92 -2.45 10.71
CA ARG A 125 -9.53 -2.68 10.29
C ARG A 125 -8.84 -3.74 11.16
N ASP A 126 -9.00 -3.65 12.47
CA ASP A 126 -8.42 -4.63 13.41
C ASP A 126 -9.00 -6.03 13.17
N GLN A 127 -10.33 -6.13 13.00
CA GLN A 127 -10.98 -7.40 12.64
C GLN A 127 -10.46 -7.96 11.31
N LEU A 128 -10.26 -7.11 10.30
CA LEU A 128 -9.73 -7.55 9.00
C LEU A 128 -8.31 -8.10 9.11
N MET A 129 -7.48 -7.50 9.95
CA MET A 129 -6.12 -7.96 10.21
C MET A 129 -6.11 -9.29 10.96
N GLU A 130 -6.96 -9.45 11.98
CA GLU A 130 -7.12 -10.70 12.73
C GLU A 130 -7.61 -11.83 11.81
N MET A 131 -8.65 -11.58 11.02
CA MET A 131 -9.15 -12.56 10.05
C MET A 131 -8.09 -12.93 9.00
N ALA A 132 -7.31 -11.96 8.53
CA ALA A 132 -6.23 -12.20 7.59
C ALA A 132 -5.10 -13.02 8.22
N ALA A 133 -4.83 -12.90 9.52
CA ALA A 133 -3.82 -13.70 10.20
C ALA A 133 -4.29 -15.14 10.47
N GLU A 134 -5.52 -15.33 10.93
CA GLU A 134 -5.92 -16.59 11.56
C GLU A 134 -6.74 -17.53 10.66
N GLN A 135 -7.54 -16.99 9.72
CA GLN A 135 -8.48 -17.83 8.98
C GLN A 135 -7.81 -18.60 7.83
N PRO A 136 -8.19 -19.87 7.58
CA PRO A 136 -7.84 -20.55 6.34
C PRO A 136 -8.38 -19.81 5.11
N LEU A 137 -7.62 -19.78 4.01
CA LEU A 137 -7.95 -19.00 2.80
C LEU A 137 -9.41 -19.14 2.30
N PRO A 138 -10.01 -20.36 2.24
CA PRO A 138 -11.39 -20.51 1.79
C PRO A 138 -12.40 -19.81 2.71
N GLN A 139 -12.24 -20.00 4.03
CA GLN A 139 -13.11 -19.39 5.03
C GLN A 139 -12.93 -17.86 5.05
N PHE A 140 -11.68 -17.40 4.95
CA PHE A 140 -11.36 -15.99 4.83
C PHE A 140 -12.06 -15.32 3.65
N TYR A 141 -12.04 -15.97 2.48
CA TYR A 141 -12.71 -15.46 1.29
C TYR A 141 -14.24 -15.34 1.48
N GLU A 142 -14.87 -16.34 2.10
CA GLU A 142 -16.30 -16.31 2.42
C GLU A 142 -16.65 -15.20 3.41
N SER A 143 -15.86 -15.04 4.48
CA SER A 143 -15.99 -13.97 5.46
C SER A 143 -15.91 -12.59 4.79
N LEU A 144 -14.93 -12.37 3.90
CA LEU A 144 -14.80 -11.12 3.15
C LEU A 144 -15.97 -10.86 2.21
N LYS A 145 -16.49 -11.90 1.56
CA LYS A 145 -17.66 -11.77 0.68
C LYS A 145 -18.90 -11.37 1.48
N LYS A 146 -19.10 -11.97 2.66
CA LYS A 146 -20.21 -11.67 3.57
C LYS A 146 -20.13 -10.22 4.06
N MET A 147 -18.99 -9.79 4.59
CA MET A 147 -18.79 -8.39 5.01
C MET A 147 -18.98 -7.38 3.88
N LYS A 148 -18.50 -7.68 2.66
CA LYS A 148 -18.75 -6.80 1.50
C LYS A 148 -20.22 -6.76 1.09
N GLY A 149 -20.97 -7.83 1.35
CA GLY A 149 -22.42 -7.88 1.15
C GLY A 149 -23.16 -7.06 2.20
N GLU A 150 -22.80 -7.23 3.47
CA GLU A 150 -23.37 -6.52 4.62
C GLU A 150 -23.08 -5.01 4.55
N ALA A 151 -21.83 -4.62 4.28
CA ALA A 151 -21.45 -3.21 4.10
C ALA A 151 -22.13 -2.53 2.88
N LYS A 152 -22.64 -3.31 1.91
CA LYS A 152 -23.47 -2.78 0.81
C LYS A 152 -24.95 -2.74 1.18
N ALA A 153 -25.40 -3.61 2.07
CA ALA A 153 -26.78 -3.67 2.55
C ALA A 153 -27.08 -2.65 3.66
N GLU A 154 -26.08 -2.35 4.52
CA GLU A 154 -26.13 -1.33 5.56
C GLU A 154 -25.87 0.09 5.05
N GLN A 155 -25.63 0.29 3.74
CA GLN A 155 -25.54 1.62 3.13
C GLN A 155 -26.90 2.31 3.08
N LEU A 156 -27.35 2.82 4.22
CA LEU A 156 -28.00 4.12 4.32
C LEU A 156 -27.90 4.73 5.73
N PRO A 157 -26.71 5.05 6.25
CA PRO A 157 -26.51 6.29 6.99
C PRO A 157 -26.21 7.41 5.99
N LEU A 158 -26.66 8.63 6.28
CA LEU A 158 -26.15 9.83 5.61
C LEU A 158 -24.61 9.77 5.62
N ASP A 159 -23.95 9.85 4.47
CA ASP A 159 -22.49 9.88 4.41
C ASP A 159 -22.00 11.19 5.04
N LEU A 160 -21.73 11.16 6.35
CA LEU A 160 -21.33 12.32 7.14
C LEU A 160 -20.05 12.96 6.60
N LYS A 161 -19.17 12.20 5.94
CA LYS A 161 -17.98 12.73 5.26
C LYS A 161 -18.40 13.59 4.08
N LYS A 162 -19.35 13.11 3.26
CA LYS A 162 -19.90 13.87 2.14
C LYS A 162 -20.58 15.15 2.62
N VAL A 163 -21.38 15.08 3.69
CA VAL A 163 -22.04 16.26 4.29
C VAL A 163 -21.01 17.28 4.79
N LEU A 164 -19.98 16.84 5.51
CA LEU A 164 -18.91 17.72 5.96
C LEU A 164 -18.20 18.44 4.80
N VAL A 165 -17.90 17.70 3.73
CA VAL A 165 -17.26 18.27 2.53
C VAL A 165 -18.17 19.28 1.83
N GLU A 166 -19.47 19.00 1.72
CA GLU A 166 -20.45 19.92 1.12
C GLU A 166 -20.61 21.19 1.96
N GLN A 167 -20.72 21.05 3.29
CA GLN A 167 -20.79 22.20 4.22
C GLN A 167 -19.53 23.07 4.14
N TRP A 168 -18.35 22.45 4.14
CA TRP A 168 -17.09 23.19 4.03
C TRP A 168 -16.96 23.91 2.69
N LYS A 169 -17.38 23.26 1.59
CA LYS A 169 -17.44 23.88 0.26
C LYS A 169 -18.33 25.12 0.28
N GLU A 170 -19.53 25.03 0.83
CA GLU A 170 -20.43 26.19 0.95
C GLU A 170 -19.82 27.31 1.78
N GLN A 171 -19.22 26.99 2.93
CA GLN A 171 -18.54 27.96 3.78
C GLN A 171 -17.41 28.69 3.02
N MET A 172 -16.59 27.97 2.26
CA MET A 172 -15.50 28.57 1.49
C MET A 172 -16.02 29.44 0.34
N CYS A 173 -17.04 28.98 -0.41
CA CYS A 173 -17.67 29.78 -1.45
C CYS A 173 -18.25 31.08 -0.87
N ASN A 174 -18.91 31.01 0.28
CA ASN A 174 -19.47 32.18 0.96
C ASN A 174 -18.36 33.12 1.49
N LEU A 175 -17.29 32.57 2.05
CA LEU A 175 -16.17 33.36 2.60
C LEU A 175 -15.43 34.13 1.50
N PHE A 176 -15.21 33.51 0.34
CA PHE A 176 -14.53 34.14 -0.79
C PHE A 176 -15.47 34.87 -1.75
N ASP A 177 -16.77 34.83 -1.46
CA ASP A 177 -17.87 35.33 -2.29
C ASP A 177 -17.70 34.95 -3.78
N CYS A 178 -17.53 33.65 -4.02
CA CYS A 178 -17.23 33.16 -5.36
C CYS A 178 -17.71 31.73 -5.61
N SER A 179 -17.59 31.30 -6.87
CA SER A 179 -17.82 29.90 -7.23
C SER A 179 -16.78 28.98 -6.59
N TRP A 180 -17.12 27.70 -6.45
CA TRP A 180 -16.20 26.72 -5.89
C TRP A 180 -14.87 26.62 -6.66
N SER A 181 -14.92 26.68 -8.00
CA SER A 181 -13.72 26.65 -8.84
C SER A 181 -12.79 27.83 -8.55
N GLU A 182 -13.36 29.01 -8.30
CA GLU A 182 -12.60 30.21 -7.95
C GLU A 182 -12.05 30.13 -6.52
N ALA A 183 -12.82 29.59 -5.57
CA ALA A 183 -12.33 29.33 -4.22
C ALA A 183 -11.16 28.33 -4.21
N GLN A 184 -11.22 27.28 -5.03
CA GLN A 184 -10.10 26.33 -5.22
C GLN A 184 -8.85 27.02 -5.78
N TYR A 185 -8.99 27.93 -6.75
CA TYR A 185 -7.88 28.70 -7.28
C TYR A 185 -7.23 29.58 -6.20
N LYS A 186 -8.04 30.33 -5.43
CA LYS A 186 -7.56 31.18 -4.32
C LYS A 186 -6.88 30.36 -3.21
N LEU A 187 -7.43 29.20 -2.84
CA LEU A 187 -6.81 28.27 -1.89
C LEU A 187 -5.49 27.72 -2.44
N ALA A 188 -5.44 27.34 -3.72
CA ALA A 188 -4.21 26.87 -4.35
C ALA A 188 -3.12 27.93 -4.33
N LEU A 189 -3.45 29.20 -4.63
CA LEU A 189 -2.51 30.32 -4.49
C LEU A 189 -2.02 30.46 -3.04
N TRP A 190 -2.93 30.36 -2.07
CA TRP A 190 -2.58 30.46 -0.65
C TRP A 190 -1.62 29.35 -0.21
N PHE A 191 -1.92 28.09 -0.55
CA PHE A 191 -1.05 26.95 -0.26
C PHE A 191 0.28 27.01 -1.00
N SER A 192 0.30 27.60 -2.20
CA SER A 192 1.51 27.79 -3.00
C SER A 192 2.35 28.99 -2.57
N SER A 193 1.84 29.84 -1.67
CA SER A 193 2.52 31.05 -1.23
C SER A 193 3.38 30.83 0.02
N GLY A 194 4.68 31.09 -0.11
CA GLY A 194 5.65 31.08 0.99
C GLY A 194 6.00 29.70 1.55
N ASP A 195 6.42 29.66 2.82
CA ASP A 195 6.88 28.46 3.53
C ASP A 195 5.79 27.39 3.76
N ARG A 196 4.54 27.63 3.33
CA ARG A 196 3.41 26.69 3.54
C ARG A 196 3.43 25.48 2.62
N ALA A 197 4.12 25.61 1.48
CA ALA A 197 4.38 24.50 0.57
C ALA A 197 5.63 23.70 0.95
N ASP A 198 6.32 24.09 2.03
CA ASP A 198 7.51 23.38 2.51
C ASP A 198 7.18 21.95 2.96
N ALA A 199 8.11 21.03 2.72
CA ALA A 199 7.92 19.62 2.99
C ALA A 199 7.67 19.32 4.48
N GLU A 200 8.32 20.03 5.39
CA GLU A 200 8.15 19.84 6.84
C GLU A 200 6.80 20.39 7.31
N VAL A 201 6.39 21.55 6.79
CA VAL A 201 5.07 22.13 7.08
C VAL A 201 3.95 21.20 6.59
N MET A 202 4.10 20.65 5.38
CA MET A 202 3.14 19.69 4.83
C MET A 202 3.11 18.37 5.61
N LYS A 203 4.24 17.94 6.19
CA LYS A 203 4.29 16.76 7.05
C LYS A 203 3.52 16.97 8.35
N LEU A 204 3.68 18.12 9.00
CA LEU A 204 2.91 18.51 10.18
C LEU A 204 1.42 18.61 9.88
N LEU A 205 1.05 19.25 8.77
CA LEU A 205 -0.34 19.34 8.32
C LEU A 205 -0.97 17.95 8.15
N LYS A 206 -0.26 17.01 7.51
CA LYS A 206 -0.73 15.62 7.36
C LYS A 206 -1.01 14.95 8.70
N GLN A 207 -0.14 15.13 9.69
CA GLN A 207 -0.32 14.54 11.02
C GLN A 207 -1.56 15.12 11.72
N GLU A 208 -1.75 16.44 11.66
CA GLU A 208 -2.93 17.09 12.24
C GLU A 208 -4.23 16.68 11.54
N VAL A 209 -4.22 16.57 10.21
CA VAL A 209 -5.38 16.05 9.45
C VAL A 209 -5.69 14.61 9.84
N LYS A 210 -4.69 13.73 10.00
CA LYS A 210 -4.90 12.35 10.48
C LYS A 210 -5.57 12.33 11.85
N LYS A 211 -5.10 13.16 12.81
CA LYS A 211 -5.71 13.25 14.16
C LYS A 211 -7.15 13.77 14.09
N ALA A 212 -7.40 14.81 13.31
CA ALA A 212 -8.73 15.39 13.14
C ALA A 212 -9.71 14.39 12.50
N GLN A 213 -9.25 13.65 11.48
CA GLN A 213 -10.02 12.59 10.84
C GLN A 213 -10.36 11.49 11.85
N ALA A 214 -9.38 11.00 12.60
CA ALA A 214 -9.61 9.96 13.61
C ALA A 214 -10.59 10.42 14.70
N LYS A 215 -10.52 11.68 15.12
CA LYS A 215 -11.46 12.27 16.08
C LYS A 215 -12.88 12.32 15.51
N PHE A 216 -13.04 12.83 14.28
CA PHE A 216 -14.35 12.92 13.61
C PHE A 216 -14.99 11.55 13.42
N GLU A 217 -14.22 10.56 12.96
CA GLU A 217 -14.71 9.19 12.74
C GLU A 217 -15.15 8.53 14.06
N ARG A 218 -14.44 8.77 15.17
CA ARG A 218 -14.88 8.33 16.51
C ARG A 218 -16.19 8.98 16.95
N GLU A 219 -16.27 10.31 16.88
CA GLU A 219 -17.47 11.06 17.28
C GLU A 219 -18.69 10.69 16.42
N ALA A 220 -18.49 10.46 15.12
CA ALA A 220 -19.53 10.02 14.19
C ALA A 220 -20.02 8.59 14.47
N SER A 221 -19.14 7.70 14.95
CA SER A 221 -19.49 6.34 15.36
C SER A 221 -20.28 6.35 16.68
N ASP A 222 -19.83 7.14 17.66
CA ASP A 222 -20.49 7.28 18.97
C ASP A 222 -21.89 7.92 18.84
N ALA A 223 -22.09 8.85 17.90
CA ALA A 223 -23.39 9.50 17.67
C ALA A 223 -24.44 8.59 16.97
N ASN A 224 -24.02 7.46 16.40
CA ASN A 224 -24.87 6.50 15.71
C ASN A 224 -25.19 5.24 16.56
N ARG A 225 -24.70 5.17 17.81
CA ARG A 225 -25.08 4.15 18.82
C ARG A 225 -26.26 4.61 19.67
#